data_AF-A0A1G0YYX9-F1
#
_entry.id   AF-A0A1G0YYX9-F1
#
_cell.length_a   1.000
_cell.length_b   1.000
_cell.length_c   1.000
_cell.angle_alpha   90.00
_cell.angle_beta   90.00
_cell.angle_gamma   90.00
#
_symmetry.space_group_name_H-M   'P 1'
#
loop_
_entity.id
_entity.type
_entity.pdbx_description
1 polymer ?
#
loop_
_entity_poly.entity_id
_entity_poly.type
_entity_poly.pdbx_seq_one_letter_code
_entity_poly.pdbx_strand_id
1 'polypeptide(L)'
;MNSINTAAADMDDPVEAYLLGKTLVIQRAATGTGSMTVSESGADNSVLRNLGVLVGTPGDAGDYSTLKNELQPGSNLSATVNGVAVESSSNEEVTDVITGVTLKFYEDGEGETSTLTIDRDSESIASYLDDFISVYNDTIDYLRSMGAAEVDENSSTLTSVGMLQGDSLIATMLNKLNSIVGSANKNPNIDQDYNSLYKIGIWFVDEDSSDSDSETGHLEIYDEDLLENTLDYHMDELEDLFRAYSDNNNPAGIMRQLVGTDGYLPSLTDSADGSITYKMSFLNDDINAKSDEVDELYSRLDDYETQLWEHFAWMEDTVSNLQSQLSYITAMS
;
A
#
# COMPACT_ATOMS: atom_id res chain seq x y z
N MET A 1 -33.56 -33.10 -4.01
CA MET A 1 -33.00 -31.90 -3.37
C MET A 1 -31.47 -31.96 -3.38
N ASN A 2 -30.80 -32.70 -2.47
CA ASN A 2 -29.33 -32.73 -2.42
C ASN A 2 -28.67 -33.05 -3.77
N SER A 3 -29.15 -34.07 -4.49
CA SER A 3 -28.60 -34.40 -5.82
C SER A 3 -28.77 -33.28 -6.86
N ILE A 4 -29.83 -32.47 -6.76
CA ILE A 4 -30.05 -31.32 -7.66
C ILE A 4 -29.07 -30.22 -7.29
N ASN A 5 -28.98 -29.84 -6.01
CA ASN A 5 -28.10 -28.76 -5.57
C ASN A 5 -26.62 -29.10 -5.76
N THR A 6 -26.22 -30.36 -5.58
CA THR A 6 -24.86 -30.81 -5.86
C THR A 6 -24.55 -30.73 -7.36
N ALA A 7 -25.47 -31.13 -8.23
CA ALA A 7 -25.27 -31.02 -9.68
C ALA A 7 -25.32 -29.57 -10.18
N ALA A 8 -26.11 -28.72 -9.51
CA ALA A 8 -26.26 -27.31 -9.88
C ALA A 8 -25.01 -26.47 -9.60
N ALA A 9 -24.13 -26.91 -8.70
CA ALA A 9 -22.89 -26.20 -8.38
C ALA A 9 -21.93 -26.08 -9.58
N ASP A 10 -22.03 -26.99 -10.56
CA ASP A 10 -21.20 -27.00 -11.77
C ASP A 10 -21.91 -26.37 -12.98
N MET A 11 -23.08 -25.74 -12.79
CA MET A 11 -23.84 -25.09 -13.87
C MET A 11 -23.41 -23.63 -14.04
N ASP A 12 -23.35 -23.15 -15.29
CA ASP A 12 -23.12 -21.73 -15.61
C ASP A 12 -24.24 -20.83 -15.07
N ASP A 13 -25.49 -21.32 -15.05
CA ASP A 13 -26.66 -20.66 -14.45
C ASP A 13 -27.29 -21.60 -13.40
N PRO A 14 -26.87 -21.48 -12.12
CA PRO A 14 -27.23 -22.46 -11.11
C PRO A 14 -28.69 -22.38 -10.72
N VAL A 15 -29.21 -23.53 -10.28
CA VAL A 15 -30.57 -23.67 -9.73
C VAL A 15 -30.49 -24.13 -8.29
N GLU A 16 -31.43 -23.67 -7.48
CA GLU A 16 -31.58 -24.08 -6.09
C GLU A 16 -32.87 -24.87 -5.93
N ALA A 17 -32.77 -26.05 -5.32
CA ALA A 17 -33.91 -26.87 -4.97
C ALA A 17 -34.09 -26.94 -3.45
N TYR A 18 -35.34 -26.80 -3.01
CA TYR A 18 -35.75 -26.94 -1.62
C TYR A 18 -37.11 -27.62 -1.51
N LEU A 19 -37.46 -28.08 -0.31
CA LEU A 19 -38.75 -28.72 -0.03
C LEU A 19 -39.64 -27.77 0.75
N LEU A 20 -40.84 -27.50 0.22
CA LEU A 20 -41.91 -26.84 0.95
C LEU A 20 -42.95 -27.90 1.35
N GLY A 21 -42.84 -28.42 2.58
CA GLY A 21 -43.64 -29.56 3.04
C GLY A 21 -43.31 -30.84 2.26
N LYS A 22 -44.21 -31.27 1.37
CA LYS A 22 -44.03 -32.45 0.49
C LYS A 22 -43.77 -32.08 -0.98
N THR A 23 -43.69 -30.78 -1.29
CA THR A 23 -43.53 -30.28 -2.66
C THR A 23 -42.07 -29.91 -2.89
N LEU A 24 -41.49 -30.42 -3.99
CA LEU A 24 -40.19 -29.97 -4.48
C LEU A 24 -40.36 -28.63 -5.21
N VAL A 25 -39.63 -27.62 -4.74
CA VAL A 25 -39.52 -26.32 -5.41
C VAL A 25 -38.11 -26.21 -5.98
N ILE A 26 -38.02 -25.73 -7.21
CA ILE A 26 -36.75 -25.46 -7.89
C ILE A 26 -36.84 -24.02 -8.38
N GLN A 27 -35.86 -23.21 -8.03
CA GLN A 27 -35.73 -21.83 -8.45
C GLN A 27 -34.40 -21.62 -9.15
N ARG A 28 -34.35 -20.66 -10.08
CA ARG A 28 -33.06 -20.23 -10.64
C ARG A 28 -32.40 -19.28 -9.63
N ALA A 29 -31.08 -19.38 -9.50
CA ALA A 29 -30.33 -18.47 -8.63
C ALA A 29 -30.22 -17.07 -9.26
N ALA A 30 -30.08 -17.00 -10.59
CA ALA A 30 -30.06 -15.75 -11.32
C ALA A 30 -31.47 -15.18 -11.58
N THR A 31 -31.60 -13.86 -11.52
CA THR A 31 -32.81 -13.12 -11.90
C THR A 31 -32.92 -12.96 -13.42
N GLY A 32 -33.92 -12.22 -13.91
CA GLY A 32 -34.08 -11.94 -15.34
C GLY A 32 -35.01 -12.87 -16.10
N THR A 33 -35.07 -12.67 -17.42
CA THR A 33 -35.93 -13.40 -18.37
C THR A 33 -35.44 -14.79 -18.77
N GLY A 34 -34.36 -15.28 -18.15
CA GLY A 34 -33.89 -16.66 -18.35
C GLY A 34 -35.03 -17.66 -18.13
N SER A 35 -34.94 -18.83 -18.75
CA SER A 35 -35.92 -19.91 -18.56
C SER A 35 -35.25 -21.16 -18.00
N MET A 36 -35.97 -21.84 -17.09
CA MET A 36 -35.54 -23.15 -16.59
C MET A 36 -36.21 -24.24 -17.41
N THR A 37 -35.43 -25.09 -18.07
CA THR A 37 -35.95 -26.27 -18.73
C THR A 37 -35.76 -27.49 -17.84
N VAL A 38 -36.87 -28.10 -17.42
CA VAL A 38 -36.86 -29.33 -16.63
C VAL A 38 -37.42 -30.43 -17.52
N SER A 39 -36.70 -31.55 -17.65
CA SER A 39 -37.16 -32.67 -18.47
C SER A 39 -36.90 -34.04 -17.84
N GLU A 40 -37.73 -35.00 -18.22
CA GLU A 40 -37.67 -36.40 -17.85
C GLU A 40 -37.78 -37.24 -19.13
N SER A 41 -36.79 -38.09 -19.40
CA SER A 41 -36.75 -38.97 -20.59
C SER A 41 -36.42 -40.42 -20.24
N GLY A 42 -36.96 -41.38 -21.00
CA GLY A 42 -36.70 -42.81 -20.83
C GLY A 42 -37.92 -43.65 -20.43
N ALA A 43 -37.80 -44.98 -20.59
CA ALA A 43 -38.94 -45.91 -20.51
C ALA A 43 -39.57 -46.06 -19.11
N ASP A 44 -38.82 -45.77 -18.04
CA ASP A 44 -39.23 -45.99 -16.64
C ASP A 44 -39.29 -44.70 -15.81
N ASN A 45 -39.12 -43.54 -16.46
CA ASN A 45 -38.81 -42.31 -15.77
C ASN A 45 -40.11 -41.64 -15.29
N SER A 46 -40.39 -41.66 -13.98
CA SER A 46 -41.65 -41.18 -13.39
C SER A 46 -41.47 -40.23 -12.20
N VAL A 47 -40.23 -39.92 -11.84
CA VAL A 47 -39.86 -39.21 -10.60
C VAL A 47 -40.40 -37.78 -10.63
N LEU A 48 -40.16 -37.02 -11.70
CA LEU A 48 -40.54 -35.61 -11.75
C LEU A 48 -42.05 -35.42 -11.88
N ARG A 49 -42.74 -36.37 -12.55
CA ARG A 49 -44.21 -36.42 -12.62
C ARG A 49 -44.84 -36.87 -11.30
N ASN A 50 -44.24 -37.83 -10.60
CA ASN A 50 -44.67 -38.27 -9.25
C ASN A 50 -44.51 -37.15 -8.21
N LEU A 51 -43.46 -36.35 -8.32
CA LEU A 51 -43.23 -35.16 -7.49
C LEU A 51 -44.11 -33.96 -7.89
N GLY A 52 -44.89 -34.08 -8.98
CA GLY A 52 -45.79 -33.04 -9.44
C GLY A 52 -45.09 -31.84 -10.08
N VAL A 53 -43.84 -31.98 -10.51
CA VAL A 53 -43.06 -30.93 -11.17
C VAL A 53 -43.45 -30.84 -12.65
N LEU A 54 -43.60 -31.98 -13.32
CA LEU A 54 -43.96 -32.08 -14.74
C LEU A 54 -45.41 -32.55 -14.94
N VAL A 55 -46.00 -32.16 -16.08
CA VAL A 55 -47.29 -32.67 -16.56
C VAL A 55 -47.11 -34.08 -17.13
N GLY A 56 -48.10 -34.96 -16.89
CA GLY A 56 -48.15 -36.32 -17.44
C GLY A 56 -48.52 -37.37 -16.39
N THR A 57 -48.91 -38.56 -16.84
CA THR A 57 -49.21 -39.69 -15.94
C THR A 57 -47.92 -40.44 -15.61
N PRO A 58 -47.56 -40.58 -14.32
CA PRO A 58 -46.39 -41.37 -13.94
C PRO A 58 -46.46 -42.80 -14.49
N GLY A 59 -45.39 -43.25 -15.16
CA GLY A 59 -45.29 -44.60 -15.75
C GLY A 59 -45.57 -44.67 -17.25
N ASP A 60 -46.07 -43.59 -17.87
CA ASP A 60 -46.16 -43.51 -19.32
C ASP A 60 -44.77 -43.26 -19.93
N ALA A 61 -44.40 -44.00 -20.97
CA ALA A 61 -43.15 -43.81 -21.70
C ALA A 61 -43.21 -42.58 -22.61
N GLY A 62 -42.13 -41.79 -22.64
CA GLY A 62 -42.02 -40.61 -23.49
C GLY A 62 -41.02 -39.59 -22.95
N ASP A 63 -40.90 -38.48 -23.66
CA ASP A 63 -40.14 -37.31 -23.22
C ASP A 63 -41.11 -36.26 -22.67
N TYR A 64 -40.88 -35.84 -21.43
CA TYR A 64 -41.74 -34.89 -20.73
C TYR A 64 -40.93 -33.68 -20.32
N SER A 65 -41.40 -32.48 -20.65
CA SER A 65 -40.73 -31.22 -20.30
C SER A 65 -41.66 -30.09 -19.88
N THR A 66 -42.97 -30.31 -19.92
CA THR A 66 -43.95 -29.29 -19.56
C THR A 66 -44.09 -29.20 -18.04
N LEU A 67 -43.77 -28.04 -17.47
CA LEU A 67 -43.95 -27.76 -16.04
C LEU A 67 -45.43 -27.76 -15.66
N LYS A 68 -45.74 -28.32 -14.49
CA LYS A 68 -47.12 -28.38 -13.97
C LYS A 68 -47.54 -27.08 -13.27
N ASN A 69 -46.62 -26.45 -12.55
CA ASN A 69 -46.85 -25.18 -11.85
C ASN A 69 -45.64 -24.27 -12.01
N GLU A 70 -45.87 -23.02 -12.37
CA GLU A 70 -44.87 -21.95 -12.37
C GLU A 70 -45.27 -20.95 -11.27
N LEU A 71 -44.42 -20.77 -10.26
CA LEU A 71 -44.74 -19.93 -9.11
C LEU A 71 -44.51 -18.44 -9.40
N GLN A 72 -43.44 -18.13 -10.11
CA GLN A 72 -43.08 -16.78 -10.52
C GLN A 72 -42.33 -16.86 -11.86
N PRO A 73 -42.82 -16.19 -12.91
CA PRO A 73 -42.08 -16.09 -14.15
C PRO A 73 -40.85 -15.20 -13.95
N GLY A 74 -39.74 -15.55 -14.60
CA GLY A 74 -38.57 -14.69 -14.64
C GLY A 74 -38.84 -13.39 -15.38
N SER A 75 -38.46 -12.27 -14.80
CA SER A 75 -38.57 -10.95 -15.43
C SER A 75 -37.27 -10.16 -15.26
N ASN A 76 -36.94 -9.35 -16.24
CA ASN A 76 -35.88 -8.36 -16.12
C ASN A 76 -36.33 -7.22 -15.20
N LEU A 77 -35.36 -6.55 -14.58
CA LEU A 77 -35.54 -5.22 -14.03
C LEU A 77 -36.06 -4.28 -15.13
N SER A 78 -37.04 -3.47 -14.78
CA SER A 78 -37.54 -2.38 -15.61
C SER A 78 -37.68 -1.15 -14.73
N ALA A 79 -36.84 -0.15 -14.95
CA ALA A 79 -36.83 1.10 -14.20
C ALA A 79 -36.69 2.30 -15.14
N THR A 80 -36.86 3.51 -14.60
CA THR A 80 -36.53 4.74 -15.31
C THR A 80 -35.57 5.57 -14.48
N VAL A 81 -34.44 5.97 -15.06
CA VAL A 81 -33.49 6.90 -14.43
C VAL A 81 -33.54 8.19 -15.23
N ASN A 82 -33.95 9.29 -14.59
CA ASN A 82 -34.17 10.59 -15.25
C ASN A 82 -35.03 10.51 -16.52
N GLY A 83 -36.02 9.60 -16.54
CA GLY A 83 -36.91 9.38 -17.69
C GLY A 83 -36.34 8.48 -18.81
N VAL A 84 -35.10 8.01 -18.69
CA VAL A 84 -34.51 7.02 -19.59
C VAL A 84 -34.83 5.62 -19.07
N ALA A 85 -35.36 4.76 -19.94
CA ALA A 85 -35.68 3.38 -19.59
C ALA A 85 -34.40 2.58 -19.35
N VAL A 86 -34.37 1.84 -18.25
CA VAL A 86 -33.30 0.95 -17.84
C VAL A 86 -33.88 -0.46 -17.75
N GLU A 87 -33.27 -1.38 -18.49
CA GLU A 87 -33.58 -2.81 -18.41
C GLU A 87 -32.31 -3.59 -18.05
N SER A 88 -32.43 -4.55 -17.14
CA SER A 88 -31.31 -5.40 -16.73
C SER A 88 -31.82 -6.78 -16.33
N SER A 89 -31.01 -7.83 -16.55
CA SER A 89 -31.32 -9.16 -16.02
C SER A 89 -31.10 -9.27 -14.52
N SER A 90 -30.44 -8.29 -13.89
CA SER A 90 -30.12 -8.24 -12.46
C SER A 90 -30.57 -6.92 -11.82
N ASN A 91 -30.96 -6.99 -10.56
CA ASN A 91 -31.20 -5.81 -9.72
C ASN A 91 -29.92 -5.31 -9.03
N GLU A 92 -28.85 -6.10 -9.07
CA GLU A 92 -27.55 -5.79 -8.49
C GLU A 92 -26.52 -5.57 -9.59
N GLU A 93 -25.50 -4.75 -9.29
CA GLU A 93 -24.35 -4.48 -10.16
C GLU A 93 -24.73 -3.91 -11.55
N VAL A 94 -25.76 -3.07 -11.61
CA VAL A 94 -26.19 -2.45 -12.87
C VAL A 94 -25.26 -1.28 -13.19
N THR A 95 -24.34 -1.45 -14.14
CA THR A 95 -23.26 -0.49 -14.46
C THR A 95 -23.47 0.30 -15.75
N ASP A 96 -24.38 -0.14 -16.62
CA ASP A 96 -24.57 0.43 -17.97
C ASP A 96 -25.48 1.67 -18.01
N VAL A 97 -25.92 2.18 -16.84
CA VAL A 97 -26.90 3.27 -16.77
C VAL A 97 -26.24 4.63 -16.68
N ILE A 98 -25.28 4.77 -15.77
CA ILE A 98 -24.50 6.00 -15.57
C ILE A 98 -23.03 5.56 -15.57
N THR A 99 -22.23 6.13 -16.46
CA THR A 99 -20.81 5.80 -16.57
C THR A 99 -20.10 6.01 -15.23
N GLY A 100 -19.40 4.98 -14.75
CA GLY A 100 -18.68 5.02 -13.48
C GLY A 100 -19.53 4.77 -12.23
N VAL A 101 -20.83 4.47 -12.39
CA VAL A 101 -21.73 4.20 -11.27
C VAL A 101 -22.27 2.77 -11.36
N THR A 102 -22.18 2.06 -10.24
CA THR A 102 -22.81 0.76 -10.06
C THR A 102 -24.10 0.93 -9.26
N LEU A 103 -25.24 0.65 -9.89
CA LEU A 103 -26.55 0.78 -9.26
C LEU A 103 -27.04 -0.56 -8.71
N LYS A 104 -27.67 -0.49 -7.53
CA LYS A 104 -28.43 -1.58 -6.93
C LYS A 104 -29.87 -1.11 -6.70
N PHE A 105 -30.81 -1.85 -7.24
CA PHE A 105 -32.23 -1.55 -7.17
C PHE A 105 -32.90 -2.34 -6.05
N TYR A 106 -33.62 -1.64 -5.20
CA TYR A 106 -34.45 -2.22 -4.15
C TYR A 106 -35.93 -2.02 -4.49
N GLU A 107 -36.80 -2.80 -3.86
CA GLU A 107 -38.24 -2.58 -3.93
C GLU A 107 -38.58 -1.21 -3.33
N ASP A 108 -39.36 -0.42 -4.06
CA ASP A 108 -39.94 0.83 -3.58
C ASP A 108 -41.47 0.73 -3.68
N GLY A 109 -42.20 1.62 -3.01
CA GLY A 109 -43.65 1.68 -3.10
C GLY A 109 -44.12 1.96 -4.54
N GLU A 110 -45.28 1.42 -4.94
CA GLU A 110 -45.86 1.71 -6.25
C GLU A 110 -46.02 3.23 -6.46
N GLY A 111 -45.34 3.76 -7.47
CA GLY A 111 -45.41 5.18 -7.84
C GLY A 111 -44.46 6.09 -7.04
N GLU A 112 -43.67 5.54 -6.12
CA GLU A 112 -42.64 6.28 -5.42
C GLU A 112 -41.39 6.46 -6.30
N THR A 113 -40.63 7.52 -6.03
CA THR A 113 -39.38 7.81 -6.72
C THR A 113 -38.29 8.14 -5.73
N SER A 114 -37.13 7.53 -5.90
CA SER A 114 -35.93 7.84 -5.12
C SER A 114 -35.02 8.84 -5.86
N THR A 115 -34.39 9.74 -5.12
CA THR A 115 -33.38 10.67 -5.65
C THR A 115 -31.99 10.22 -5.25
N LEU A 116 -31.12 10.00 -6.23
CA LEU A 116 -29.69 9.77 -6.04
C LEU A 116 -28.95 11.04 -6.46
N THR A 117 -28.21 11.63 -5.52
CA THR A 117 -27.30 12.75 -5.80
C THR A 117 -25.87 12.21 -5.88
N ILE A 118 -25.16 12.58 -6.94
CA ILE A 118 -23.75 12.24 -7.14
C ILE A 118 -22.99 13.56 -7.05
N ASP A 119 -22.24 13.71 -5.97
CA ASP A 119 -21.41 14.87 -5.71
C ASP A 119 -19.95 14.45 -5.53
N ARG A 120 -19.05 15.44 -5.58
CA ARG A 120 -17.62 15.23 -5.28
C ARG A 120 -17.45 15.01 -3.78
N ASP A 121 -16.53 14.12 -3.43
CA ASP A 121 -16.17 13.83 -2.04
C ASP A 121 -14.92 14.63 -1.63
N SER A 122 -15.11 15.94 -1.42
CA SER A 122 -14.03 16.86 -1.00
C SER A 122 -13.44 16.46 0.37
N GLU A 123 -14.25 15.86 1.25
CA GLU A 123 -13.84 15.46 2.61
C GLU A 123 -12.80 14.33 2.57
N SER A 124 -13.02 13.30 1.76
CA SER A 124 -12.02 12.24 1.57
C SER A 124 -10.71 12.77 0.98
N ILE A 125 -10.78 13.74 0.06
CA ILE A 125 -9.58 14.33 -0.55
C ILE A 125 -8.82 15.19 0.46
N ALA A 126 -9.53 16.00 1.27
CA ALA A 126 -8.91 16.76 2.36
C ALA A 126 -8.17 15.84 3.34
N SER A 127 -8.78 14.72 3.73
CA SER A 127 -8.14 13.73 4.60
C SER A 127 -6.85 13.15 3.98
N TYR A 128 -6.81 12.93 2.66
CA TYR A 128 -5.57 12.47 2.00
C TYR A 128 -4.48 13.53 1.96
N LEU A 129 -4.84 14.81 1.92
CA LEU A 129 -3.87 15.92 2.01
C LEU A 129 -3.31 16.05 3.42
N ASP A 130 -4.15 15.91 4.45
CA ASP A 130 -3.71 15.87 5.85
C ASP A 130 -2.75 14.69 6.10
N ASP A 131 -3.09 13.50 5.63
CA ASP A 131 -2.22 12.32 5.72
C ASP A 131 -0.86 12.56 5.04
N PHE A 132 -0.88 13.19 3.87
CA PHE A 132 0.35 13.55 3.14
C PHE A 132 1.21 14.53 3.95
N ILE A 133 0.61 15.60 4.51
CA ILE A 133 1.31 16.59 5.34
C ILE A 133 1.92 15.91 6.56
N SER A 134 1.15 15.07 7.26
CA SER A 134 1.62 14.34 8.44
C SER A 134 2.82 13.45 8.12
N VAL A 135 2.72 12.60 7.09
CA VAL A 135 3.80 11.67 6.71
C VAL A 135 5.05 12.43 6.25
N TYR A 136 4.86 13.54 5.54
CA TYR A 136 5.98 14.40 5.14
C TYR A 136 6.67 14.99 6.38
N ASN A 137 5.93 15.57 7.33
CA ASN A 137 6.48 16.17 8.55
C ASN A 137 7.22 15.13 9.40
N ASP A 138 6.62 13.96 9.62
CA ASP A 138 7.25 12.83 10.33
C ASP A 138 8.57 12.41 9.67
N THR A 139 8.61 12.44 8.33
CA THR A 139 9.84 12.12 7.57
C THR A 139 10.92 13.17 7.76
N ILE A 140 10.56 14.46 7.76
CA ILE A 140 11.49 15.56 8.03
C ILE A 140 12.08 15.44 9.44
N ASP A 141 11.24 15.16 10.44
CA ASP A 141 11.67 14.96 11.83
C ASP A 141 12.61 13.77 11.98
N TYR A 142 12.25 12.66 11.36
CA TYR A 142 13.08 11.47 11.37
C TYR A 142 14.47 11.75 10.77
N LEU A 143 14.54 12.37 9.58
CA LEU A 143 15.81 12.70 8.93
C LEU A 143 16.64 13.69 9.76
N ARG A 144 16.01 14.67 10.40
CA ARG A 144 16.68 15.62 11.29
C ARG A 144 17.25 14.94 12.51
N SER A 145 16.47 14.11 13.19
CA SER A 145 16.92 13.39 14.39
C SER A 145 18.17 12.54 14.09
N MET A 146 18.28 12.01 12.87
CA MET A 146 19.44 11.24 12.43
C MET A 146 20.67 12.10 12.14
N GLY A 147 20.49 13.33 11.65
CA GLY A 147 21.58 14.25 11.27
C GLY A 147 21.97 15.29 12.32
N ALA A 148 21.17 15.45 13.39
CA ALA A 148 21.33 16.51 14.37
C ALA A 148 22.52 16.28 15.32
N ALA A 149 23.04 17.39 15.85
CA ALA A 149 23.92 17.41 17.01
C ALA A 149 23.28 18.35 18.03
N GLU A 150 22.83 17.79 19.15
CA GLU A 150 22.27 18.58 20.24
C GLU A 150 23.40 19.07 21.14
N VAL A 151 23.36 20.36 21.45
CA VAL A 151 24.28 21.02 22.36
C VAL A 151 23.45 21.59 23.49
N ASP A 152 23.85 21.31 24.72
CA ASP A 152 23.27 21.98 25.89
C ASP A 152 23.55 23.48 25.80
N GLU A 153 22.49 24.26 25.66
CA GLU A 153 22.54 25.72 25.46
C GLU A 153 23.27 26.45 26.59
N ASN A 154 23.26 25.90 27.81
CA ASN A 154 23.82 26.54 29.00
C ASN A 154 25.31 26.24 29.22
N SER A 155 25.80 25.13 28.67
CA SER A 155 27.16 24.63 28.90
C SER A 155 28.00 24.54 27.63
N SER A 156 27.38 24.70 26.46
CA SER A 156 28.03 24.47 25.15
C SER A 156 28.63 23.06 25.05
N THR A 157 28.09 22.09 25.80
CA THR A 157 28.53 20.70 25.75
C THR A 157 27.57 19.87 24.91
N LEU A 158 28.12 18.95 24.13
CA LEU A 158 27.35 18.07 23.27
C LEU A 158 26.56 17.08 24.11
N THR A 159 25.23 17.09 23.99
CA THR A 159 24.31 16.23 24.75
C THR A 159 23.90 14.99 23.98
N SER A 160 23.71 15.12 22.66
CA SER A 160 23.33 14.00 21.80
C SER A 160 23.86 14.22 20.37
N VAL A 161 24.20 13.13 19.69
CA VAL A 161 24.62 13.15 18.28
C VAL A 161 23.82 12.09 17.55
N GLY A 162 23.08 12.52 16.52
CA GLY A 162 22.39 11.63 15.61
C GLY A 162 23.37 10.67 14.93
N MET A 163 22.93 9.44 14.68
CA MET A 163 23.78 8.37 14.15
C MET A 163 24.42 8.73 12.80
N LEU A 164 23.78 9.62 12.03
CA LEU A 164 24.20 10.07 10.70
C LEU A 164 24.61 11.56 10.70
N GLN A 165 25.05 12.08 11.84
CA GLN A 165 25.54 13.46 11.92
C GLN A 165 26.68 13.69 10.92
N GLY A 166 26.60 14.80 10.19
CA GLY A 166 27.56 15.14 9.14
C GLY A 166 27.40 14.36 7.83
N ASP A 167 26.42 13.45 7.74
CA ASP A 167 26.12 12.75 6.50
C ASP A 167 25.49 13.67 5.46
N SER A 168 26.23 13.87 4.36
CA SER A 168 25.77 14.65 3.21
C SER A 168 24.49 14.11 2.57
N LEU A 169 24.20 12.82 2.70
CA LEU A 169 23.00 12.21 2.14
C LEU A 169 21.73 12.72 2.85
N ILE A 170 21.76 12.85 4.18
CA ILE A 170 20.64 13.38 4.97
C ILE A 170 20.35 14.83 4.58
N ALA A 171 21.38 15.66 4.49
CA ALA A 171 21.24 17.04 4.04
C ALA A 171 20.66 17.13 2.61
N THR A 172 21.08 16.22 1.72
CA THR A 172 20.57 16.14 0.35
C THR A 172 19.09 15.74 0.32
N MET A 173 18.69 14.77 1.16
CA MET A 173 17.30 14.35 1.32
C MET A 173 16.40 15.48 1.79
N LEU A 174 16.76 16.15 2.88
CA LEU A 174 16.00 17.28 3.41
C LEU A 174 15.83 18.38 2.35
N ASN A 175 16.92 18.79 1.70
CA ASN A 175 16.87 19.83 0.68
C ASN A 175 16.01 19.43 -0.53
N LYS A 176 16.10 18.16 -0.97
CA LYS A 176 15.35 17.69 -2.14
C LYS A 176 13.87 17.54 -1.84
N LEU A 177 13.49 17.03 -0.66
CA LEU A 177 12.11 16.94 -0.21
C LEU A 177 11.48 18.34 -0.12
N ASN A 178 12.13 19.26 0.60
CA ASN A 178 11.68 20.66 0.72
C ASN A 178 11.59 21.32 -0.67
N SER A 179 12.55 21.07 -1.56
CA SER A 179 12.53 21.62 -2.90
C SER A 179 11.38 21.10 -3.75
N ILE A 180 10.96 19.84 -3.60
CA ILE A 180 9.86 19.27 -4.39
C ILE A 180 8.55 19.92 -3.96
N VAL A 181 8.24 19.89 -2.66
CA VAL A 181 6.96 20.38 -2.11
C VAL A 181 6.86 21.92 -2.13
N GLY A 182 7.98 22.62 -1.96
CA GLY A 182 8.05 24.07 -1.96
C GLY A 182 8.19 24.72 -3.35
N SER A 183 8.37 23.93 -4.41
CA SER A 183 8.53 24.48 -5.76
C SER A 183 7.21 24.72 -6.46
N ALA A 184 7.11 25.84 -7.18
CA ALA A 184 6.05 26.04 -8.16
C ALA A 184 6.34 25.22 -9.43
N ASN A 185 5.35 24.44 -9.85
CA ASN A 185 5.38 23.67 -11.08
C ASN A 185 5.25 24.63 -12.28
N LYS A 186 6.29 24.68 -13.11
CA LYS A 186 6.38 25.60 -14.26
C LYS A 186 5.86 24.98 -15.57
N ASN A 187 5.20 23.83 -15.50
CA ASN A 187 4.60 23.19 -16.68
C ASN A 187 3.53 24.13 -17.25
N PRO A 188 3.63 24.58 -18.52
CA PRO A 188 2.64 25.46 -19.12
C PRO A 188 1.29 24.77 -19.38
N ASN A 189 1.22 23.45 -19.27
CA ASN A 189 -0.01 22.68 -19.46
C ASN A 189 -0.88 22.60 -18.20
N ILE A 190 -0.38 23.05 -17.04
CA ILE A 190 -1.17 23.16 -15.81
C ILE A 190 -1.57 24.61 -15.58
N ASP A 191 -2.65 24.82 -14.83
CA ASP A 191 -3.07 26.15 -14.44
C ASP A 191 -2.01 26.81 -13.54
N GLN A 192 -1.54 27.99 -13.95
CA GLN A 192 -0.50 28.71 -13.23
C GLN A 192 -1.00 29.36 -11.95
N ASP A 193 -2.32 29.52 -11.76
CA ASP A 193 -2.91 30.03 -10.53
C ASP A 193 -3.03 28.95 -9.44
N TYR A 194 -2.79 27.68 -9.78
CA TYR A 194 -2.84 26.52 -8.86
C TYR A 194 -1.56 25.66 -8.90
N ASN A 195 -0.45 26.23 -9.38
CA ASN A 195 0.77 25.47 -9.68
C ASN A 195 1.71 25.18 -8.49
N SER A 196 1.27 25.34 -7.25
CA SER A 196 2.11 25.12 -6.06
C SER A 196 1.26 24.86 -4.83
N LEU A 197 1.80 24.15 -3.83
CA LEU A 197 1.11 23.95 -2.54
C LEU A 197 0.66 25.29 -1.92
N TYR A 198 1.51 26.32 -2.00
CA TYR A 198 1.18 27.65 -1.49
C TYR A 198 -0.15 28.17 -2.05
N LYS A 199 -0.37 27.99 -3.36
CA LYS A 199 -1.54 28.49 -4.06
C LYS A 199 -2.82 27.70 -3.80
N ILE A 200 -2.73 26.59 -3.07
CA ILE A 200 -3.86 25.79 -2.62
C ILE A 200 -4.02 25.83 -1.10
N GLY A 201 -3.33 26.76 -0.41
CA GLY A 201 -3.45 26.94 1.04
C GLY A 201 -2.52 26.09 1.90
N ILE A 202 -1.54 25.38 1.31
CA ILE A 202 -0.58 24.54 2.04
C ILE A 202 0.83 25.14 1.91
N TRP A 203 1.51 25.42 3.00
CA TRP A 203 2.86 25.99 2.94
C TRP A 203 3.74 25.55 4.10
N PHE A 204 5.00 25.94 4.06
CA PHE A 204 5.89 25.72 5.20
C PHE A 204 5.45 26.55 6.39
N VAL A 205 5.52 25.96 7.58
CA VAL A 205 5.28 26.62 8.86
C VAL A 205 6.18 27.86 8.97
N ASP A 206 5.60 28.99 9.41
CA ASP A 206 6.33 30.24 9.58
C ASP A 206 7.29 30.15 10.79
N GLU A 207 8.56 30.43 10.54
CA GLU A 207 9.67 30.30 11.50
C GLU A 207 9.65 31.37 12.61
N ASP A 208 8.75 32.38 12.51
CA ASP A 208 8.52 33.41 13.55
C ASP A 208 7.58 32.92 14.69
N SER A 209 7.16 31.64 14.66
CA SER A 209 6.55 30.98 15.81
C SER A 209 7.62 30.76 16.90
N SER A 210 7.26 30.98 18.16
CA SER A 210 8.21 31.03 19.30
C SER A 210 8.89 29.69 19.67
N ASP A 211 8.78 28.65 18.86
CA ASP A 211 9.37 27.30 19.01
C ASP A 211 10.43 27.01 17.91
N SER A 212 11.21 28.04 17.59
CA SER A 212 12.00 28.27 16.37
C SER A 212 13.17 27.33 16.05
N ASP A 213 13.29 26.16 16.67
CA ASP A 213 14.35 25.19 16.31
C ASP A 213 13.83 23.82 15.83
N SER A 214 12.51 23.57 15.89
CA SER A 214 11.95 22.24 15.58
C SER A 214 11.11 22.12 14.29
N GLU A 215 10.51 23.21 13.80
CA GLU A 215 9.47 23.12 12.75
C GLU A 215 9.91 23.57 11.34
N THR A 216 11.17 23.97 11.14
CA THR A 216 11.64 24.47 9.83
C THR A 216 11.26 23.48 8.72
N GLY A 217 10.67 23.90 7.60
CA GLY A 217 10.39 22.95 6.49
C GLY A 217 9.33 21.87 6.76
N HIS A 218 8.61 21.91 7.88
CA HIS A 218 7.30 21.25 8.02
C HIS A 218 6.25 21.96 7.18
N LEU A 219 5.27 21.22 6.68
CA LEU A 219 4.10 21.74 5.99
C LEU A 219 2.92 21.90 6.96
N GLU A 220 2.10 22.91 6.71
CA GLU A 220 0.81 23.15 7.36
C GLU A 220 -0.22 23.68 6.36
N ILE A 221 -1.50 23.56 6.70
CA ILE A 221 -2.57 24.29 6.02
C ILE A 221 -2.59 25.69 6.64
N TYR A 222 -2.08 26.68 5.91
CA TYR A 222 -2.04 28.06 6.38
C TYR A 222 -3.32 28.84 5.99
N ASP A 223 -4.08 28.35 5.01
CA ASP A 223 -5.33 28.95 4.51
C ASP A 223 -6.36 27.87 4.17
N GLU A 224 -7.24 27.58 5.13
CA GLU A 224 -8.32 26.58 5.01
C GLU A 224 -9.37 26.97 3.96
N ASP A 225 -9.71 28.27 3.85
CA ASP A 225 -10.72 28.77 2.89
C ASP A 225 -10.24 28.57 1.44
N LEU A 226 -8.96 28.84 1.18
CA LEU A 226 -8.34 28.63 -0.13
C LEU A 226 -8.28 27.13 -0.48
N LEU A 227 -7.99 26.27 0.49
CA LEU A 227 -7.99 24.84 0.30
C LEU A 227 -9.40 24.31 -0.01
N GLU A 228 -10.40 24.69 0.79
CA GLU A 228 -11.81 24.32 0.58
C GLU A 228 -12.29 24.79 -0.81
N ASN A 229 -11.97 26.04 -1.19
CA ASN A 229 -12.28 26.54 -2.53
C ASN A 229 -11.63 25.71 -3.64
N THR A 230 -10.38 25.30 -3.46
CA THR A 230 -9.67 24.47 -4.44
C THR A 230 -10.33 23.09 -4.57
N LEU A 231 -10.68 22.46 -3.45
CA LEU A 231 -11.32 21.14 -3.43
C LEU A 231 -12.69 21.15 -4.12
N ASP A 232 -13.50 22.18 -3.87
CA ASP A 232 -14.85 22.25 -4.41
C ASP A 232 -14.89 22.66 -5.88
N TYR A 233 -14.04 23.61 -6.29
CA TYR A 233 -14.16 24.26 -7.59
C TYR A 233 -12.99 23.99 -8.55
N HIS A 234 -11.83 23.55 -8.06
CA HIS A 234 -10.58 23.44 -8.82
C HIS A 234 -9.88 22.08 -8.67
N MET A 235 -10.69 21.02 -8.65
CA MET A 235 -10.21 19.64 -8.45
C MET A 235 -9.34 19.13 -9.60
N ASP A 236 -9.59 19.57 -10.83
CA ASP A 236 -8.79 19.16 -12.00
C ASP A 236 -7.38 19.77 -11.90
N GLU A 237 -7.29 21.03 -11.46
CA GLU A 237 -6.03 21.71 -11.20
C GLU A 237 -5.26 21.10 -10.01
N LEU A 238 -5.98 20.68 -8.96
CA LEU A 238 -5.40 19.93 -7.85
C LEU A 238 -4.86 18.58 -8.31
N GLU A 239 -5.60 17.84 -9.15
CA GLU A 239 -5.12 16.59 -9.74
C GLU A 239 -3.84 16.84 -10.54
N ASP A 240 -3.80 17.88 -11.37
CA ASP A 240 -2.62 18.25 -12.15
C ASP A 240 -1.42 18.59 -11.26
N LEU A 241 -1.61 19.36 -10.19
CA LEU A 241 -0.54 19.72 -9.26
C LEU A 241 0.15 18.48 -8.67
N PHE A 242 -0.62 17.46 -8.28
CA PHE A 242 -0.09 16.26 -7.65
C PHE A 242 0.32 15.18 -8.66
N ARG A 243 -0.39 15.04 -9.78
CA ARG A 243 -0.32 13.87 -10.68
C ARG A 243 0.02 14.19 -12.13
N ALA A 244 0.23 15.45 -12.53
CA ALA A 244 0.61 15.78 -13.91
C ALA A 244 1.83 14.99 -14.37
N TYR A 245 1.79 14.49 -15.60
CA TYR A 245 2.92 13.81 -16.21
C TYR A 245 4.02 14.82 -16.55
N SER A 246 5.28 14.41 -16.35
CA SER A 246 6.41 15.14 -16.93
C SER A 246 6.44 14.93 -18.43
N ASP A 247 6.87 15.95 -19.16
CA ASP A 247 7.28 15.85 -20.55
C ASP A 247 8.74 16.33 -20.70
N ASN A 248 9.28 16.30 -21.91
CA ASN A 248 10.69 16.57 -22.20
C ASN A 248 11.22 17.92 -21.67
N ASN A 249 10.36 18.88 -21.28
CA ASN A 249 10.77 20.17 -20.74
C ASN A 249 10.05 20.57 -19.44
N ASN A 250 9.04 19.80 -18.99
CA ASN A 250 8.15 20.24 -17.93
C ASN A 250 8.19 19.32 -16.70
N PRO A 251 8.21 19.90 -15.49
CA PRO A 251 8.24 19.12 -14.27
C PRO A 251 6.94 18.33 -14.06
N ALA A 252 7.06 17.12 -13.51
CA ALA A 252 5.91 16.31 -13.11
C ALA A 252 5.17 16.96 -11.93
N GLY A 253 3.95 16.49 -11.65
CA GLY A 253 3.26 16.78 -10.40
C GLY A 253 4.01 16.27 -9.17
N ILE A 254 3.71 16.82 -8.00
CA ILE A 254 4.45 16.62 -6.74
C ILE A 254 4.60 15.12 -6.41
N MET A 255 3.52 14.34 -6.48
CA MET A 255 3.58 12.92 -6.17
C MET A 255 4.39 12.14 -7.18
N ARG A 256 4.37 12.50 -8.47
CA ARG A 256 5.25 11.84 -9.44
C ARG A 256 6.71 12.16 -9.21
N GLN A 257 7.03 13.37 -8.76
CA GLN A 257 8.40 13.72 -8.39
C GLN A 257 8.87 12.98 -7.14
N LEU A 258 7.97 12.65 -6.21
CA LEU A 258 8.30 11.90 -4.98
C LEU A 258 8.31 10.39 -5.21
N VAL A 259 7.18 9.81 -5.61
CA VAL A 259 6.91 8.36 -5.65
C VAL A 259 6.77 7.79 -7.06
N GLY A 260 6.86 8.63 -8.11
CA GLY A 260 6.84 8.14 -9.48
C GLY A 260 8.00 7.18 -9.75
N THR A 261 7.92 6.37 -10.80
CA THR A 261 8.97 5.40 -11.17
C THR A 261 10.35 6.03 -11.29
N ASP A 262 10.41 7.23 -11.84
CA ASP A 262 11.62 8.05 -11.98
C ASP A 262 11.70 9.16 -10.90
N GLY A 263 10.95 8.97 -9.82
CA GLY A 263 10.83 9.89 -8.69
C GLY A 263 12.00 9.79 -7.72
N TYR A 264 12.00 10.71 -6.76
CA TYR A 264 13.09 10.83 -5.81
C TYR A 264 13.18 9.65 -4.85
N LEU A 265 12.07 9.17 -4.29
CA LEU A 265 12.10 8.07 -3.32
C LEU A 265 12.63 6.77 -3.93
N PRO A 266 12.18 6.34 -5.14
CA PRO A 266 12.81 5.20 -5.80
C PRO A 266 14.31 5.40 -6.07
N SER A 267 14.76 6.60 -6.46
CA SER A 267 16.19 6.86 -6.64
C SER A 267 17.03 6.72 -5.36
N LEU A 268 16.38 6.77 -4.18
CA LEU A 268 17.02 6.52 -2.90
C LEU A 268 16.95 5.06 -2.49
N THR A 269 15.81 4.40 -2.70
CA THR A 269 15.46 3.10 -2.11
C THR A 269 15.53 1.93 -3.08
N ASP A 270 15.78 2.17 -4.37
CA ASP A 270 15.90 1.11 -5.35
C ASP A 270 16.94 0.07 -4.90
N SER A 271 16.56 -1.20 -5.01
CA SER A 271 17.34 -2.32 -4.51
C SER A 271 18.64 -2.59 -5.29
N ALA A 272 18.76 -2.04 -6.49
CA ALA A 272 19.92 -2.23 -7.36
C ALA A 272 20.84 -0.99 -7.38
N ASP A 273 20.27 0.21 -7.50
CA ASP A 273 21.05 1.44 -7.69
C ASP A 273 20.64 2.62 -6.81
N GLY A 274 19.74 2.41 -5.85
CA GLY A 274 19.32 3.43 -4.89
C GLY A 274 20.50 3.95 -4.07
N SER A 275 20.56 5.27 -3.83
CA SER A 275 21.69 5.86 -3.10
C SER A 275 21.83 5.35 -1.67
N ILE A 276 20.72 5.02 -1.01
CA ILE A 276 20.74 4.40 0.34
C ILE A 276 21.31 2.99 0.23
N THR A 277 20.85 2.22 -0.75
CA THR A 277 21.34 0.86 -1.02
C THR A 277 22.83 0.84 -1.27
N TYR A 278 23.32 1.75 -2.12
CA TYR A 278 24.75 1.88 -2.41
C TYR A 278 25.55 2.22 -1.15
N LYS A 279 25.07 3.16 -0.33
CA LYS A 279 25.71 3.52 0.93
C LYS A 279 25.74 2.35 1.91
N MET A 280 24.65 1.59 2.00
CA MET A 280 24.55 0.40 2.84
C MET A 280 25.55 -0.69 2.39
N SER A 281 25.67 -0.93 1.08
CA SER A 281 26.67 -1.85 0.54
C SER A 281 28.09 -1.42 0.88
N PHE A 282 28.41 -0.13 0.67
CA PHE A 282 29.73 0.41 0.97
C PHE A 282 30.08 0.28 2.46
N LEU A 283 29.14 0.62 3.36
CA LEU A 283 29.35 0.48 4.80
C LEU A 283 29.53 -0.99 5.20
N ASN A 284 28.79 -1.92 4.58
CA ASN A 284 28.96 -3.35 4.85
C ASN A 284 30.33 -3.87 4.38
N ASP A 285 30.83 -3.40 3.24
CA ASP A 285 32.15 -3.76 2.74
C ASP A 285 33.26 -3.19 3.65
N ASP A 286 33.13 -1.96 4.13
CA ASP A 286 34.06 -1.36 5.10
C ASP A 286 34.04 -2.12 6.44
N ILE A 287 32.86 -2.52 6.92
CA ILE A 287 32.73 -3.36 8.12
C ILE A 287 33.49 -4.68 7.93
N ASN A 288 33.33 -5.35 6.80
CA ASN A 288 34.02 -6.62 6.53
C ASN A 288 35.54 -6.43 6.49
N ALA A 289 36.03 -5.39 5.80
CA ALA A 289 37.45 -5.10 5.74
C ALA A 289 38.03 -4.78 7.14
N LYS A 290 37.26 -4.10 8.00
CA LYS A 290 37.66 -3.83 9.38
C LYS A 290 37.64 -5.07 10.26
N SER A 291 36.68 -5.98 10.05
CA SER A 291 36.68 -7.28 10.72
C SER A 291 37.93 -8.09 10.37
N ASP A 292 38.31 -8.14 9.09
CA ASP A 292 39.53 -8.83 8.66
C ASP A 292 40.80 -8.22 9.29
N GLU A 293 40.89 -6.89 9.38
CA GLU A 293 42.01 -6.19 10.03
C GLU A 293 42.11 -6.52 11.54
N VAL A 294 40.96 -6.59 12.22
CA VAL A 294 40.89 -6.97 13.63
C VAL A 294 41.39 -8.40 13.85
N ASP A 295 41.00 -9.34 12.98
CA ASP A 295 41.43 -10.73 13.06
C ASP A 295 42.95 -10.88 12.84
N GLU A 296 43.52 -10.12 11.90
CA GLU A 296 44.98 -10.09 11.69
C GLU A 296 45.71 -9.54 12.93
N LEU A 297 45.18 -8.49 13.55
CA LEU A 297 45.75 -7.93 14.78
C LEU A 297 45.70 -8.93 15.94
N TYR A 298 44.61 -9.70 16.08
CA TYR A 298 44.54 -10.77 17.08
C TYR A 298 45.59 -11.85 16.84
N SER A 299 45.77 -12.30 15.58
CA SER A 299 46.81 -13.28 15.24
C SER A 299 48.22 -12.77 15.58
N ARG A 300 48.50 -11.50 15.30
CA ARG A 300 49.81 -10.90 15.61
C ARG A 300 50.05 -10.78 17.12
N LEU A 301 49.00 -10.53 17.89
CA LEU A 301 49.09 -10.45 19.36
C LEU A 301 49.39 -11.82 19.97
N ASP A 302 48.77 -12.89 19.44
CA ASP A 302 49.04 -14.28 19.85
C ASP A 302 50.47 -14.72 19.52
N ASP A 303 50.97 -14.39 18.32
CA ASP A 303 52.37 -14.64 17.93
C ASP A 303 53.36 -13.91 18.84
N TYR A 304 53.04 -12.65 19.19
CA TYR A 304 53.87 -11.86 20.10
C TYR A 304 53.87 -12.42 21.52
N GLU A 305 52.72 -12.86 22.03
CA GLU A 305 52.62 -13.54 23.31
C GLU A 305 53.46 -14.83 23.31
N THR A 306 53.37 -15.64 22.25
CA THR A 306 54.18 -16.86 22.08
C THR A 306 55.67 -16.56 22.10
N GLN A 307 56.13 -15.56 21.35
CA GLN A 307 57.55 -15.13 21.35
C GLN A 307 58.02 -14.68 22.73
N LEU A 308 57.15 -13.98 23.48
CA LEU A 308 57.46 -13.54 24.82
C LEU A 308 57.63 -14.74 25.77
N TRP A 309 56.76 -15.75 25.68
CA TRP A 309 56.89 -17.00 26.44
C TRP A 309 58.18 -17.75 26.11
N GLU A 310 58.55 -17.86 24.83
CA GLU A 310 59.82 -18.47 24.41
C GLU A 310 61.03 -17.70 24.98
N HIS A 311 60.99 -16.37 24.94
CA HIS A 311 62.05 -15.53 25.49
C HIS A 311 62.17 -15.70 27.02
N PHE A 312 61.05 -15.76 27.73
CA PHE A 312 61.04 -16.04 29.18
C PHE A 312 61.62 -17.42 29.52
N ALA A 313 61.23 -18.47 28.78
CA ALA A 313 61.77 -19.81 28.99
C ALA A 313 63.28 -19.89 28.75
N TRP A 314 63.77 -19.21 27.71
CA TRP A 314 65.22 -19.12 27.43
C TRP A 314 65.98 -18.36 28.52
N MET A 315 65.41 -17.26 29.04
CA MET A 315 66.00 -16.53 30.17
C MET A 315 66.04 -17.39 31.43
N GLU A 316 64.99 -18.18 31.71
CA GLU A 316 64.95 -19.11 32.85
C GLU A 316 66.02 -20.19 32.73
N ASP A 317 66.17 -20.82 31.56
CA ASP A 317 67.24 -21.79 31.31
C ASP A 317 68.63 -21.16 31.46
N THR A 318 68.83 -19.94 30.94
CA THR A 318 70.09 -19.22 31.09
C THR A 318 70.41 -18.92 32.56
N VAL A 319 69.42 -18.48 33.34
CA VAL A 319 69.58 -18.23 34.78
C VAL A 319 69.88 -19.52 35.53
N SER A 320 69.17 -20.61 35.22
CA SER A 320 69.42 -21.94 35.80
C SER A 320 70.84 -22.44 35.50
N ASN A 321 71.29 -22.32 34.25
CA ASN A 321 72.65 -22.63 33.84
C ASN A 321 73.69 -21.77 34.58
N LEU A 322 73.46 -20.46 34.70
CA LEU A 322 74.33 -19.56 35.46
C LEU A 322 74.37 -19.92 36.96
N GLN A 323 73.24 -20.26 37.56
CA GLN A 323 73.18 -20.73 38.95
C GLN A 323 73.96 -22.04 39.13
N SER A 324 73.81 -22.99 38.21
CA SER A 324 74.56 -24.25 38.24
C SER A 324 76.07 -24.05 38.10
N GLN A 325 76.50 -23.12 37.25
CA GLN A 325 77.91 -22.72 37.09
C GLN A 325 78.43 -22.01 38.35
N LEU A 326 77.64 -21.13 38.95
CA LEU A 326 77.98 -20.48 40.21
C LEU A 326 78.13 -21.51 41.33
N SER A 327 77.20 -22.47 41.45
CA SER A 327 77.30 -23.56 42.41
C SER A 327 78.52 -24.44 42.17
N TYR A 328 78.86 -24.74 40.93
CA TYR A 328 80.08 -25.49 40.57
C TYR A 328 81.36 -24.72 40.96
N ILE A 329 81.43 -23.43 40.68
CA ILE A 329 82.55 -22.57 41.08
C ILE A 329 82.66 -22.49 42.60
N THR A 330 81.53 -22.35 43.30
CA THR A 330 81.50 -22.26 44.77
C THR A 330 81.87 -23.60 45.43
N ALA A 331 81.62 -24.73 44.77
CA ALA A 331 82.03 -26.06 45.25
C ALA A 331 83.51 -26.39 44.94
N MET A 332 84.15 -25.66 44.02
CA MET A 332 85.58 -25.79 43.70
C MET A 332 86.49 -24.87 44.53
N SER A 333 85.95 -23.91 45.27
CA SER A 333 86.68 -23.04 46.21
C SER A 333 86.67 -23.59 47.63
#